data_AF-A0A656JRI2-F1
#
_entry.id   AF-A0A656JRI2-F1
#
_cell.length_a   1.000
_cell.length_b   1.000
_cell.length_c   1.000
_cell.angle_alpha   90.00
_cell.angle_beta   90.00
_cell.angle_gamma   90.00
#
_symmetry.space_group_name_H-M   'P 1'
#
loop_
_entity.id
_entity.type
_entity.pdbx_description
1 polymer ?
#
loop_
_entity_poly.entity_id
_entity_poly.type
_entity_poly.pdbx_seq_one_letter_code
_entity_poly.pdbx_strand_id
1 'polypeptide(L)'
;MQIKLANPRGFCAGVDRAIEIVNRALEVFGPPIYVRHEVVHNKFVVEDLRSRGAIFVEELDQVPDDVIVIFSAHGVSQAVRT
;
A
#
# COMPACT_ATOMS: atom_id res chain seq x y z
N MET A 1 -35.06 0.59 -16.37
CA MET A 1 -34.32 0.46 -15.11
C MET A 1 -33.50 1.73 -14.90
N GLN A 2 -33.66 2.43 -13.77
CA GLN A 2 -32.89 3.65 -13.47
C GLN A 2 -31.80 3.31 -12.45
N ILE A 3 -30.54 3.52 -12.81
CA ILE A 3 -29.39 3.37 -11.91
C ILE A 3 -29.12 4.72 -11.25
N LYS A 4 -28.92 4.73 -9.93
CA LYS A 4 -28.57 5.92 -9.15
C LYS A 4 -27.22 5.70 -8.48
N LEU A 5 -26.36 6.72 -8.50
CA LEU A 5 -25.02 6.67 -7.91
C LEU A 5 -24.96 7.60 -6.68
N ALA A 6 -24.43 7.07 -5.58
CA ALA A 6 -24.24 7.84 -4.35
C ALA A 6 -23.09 8.86 -4.48
N ASN A 7 -23.16 9.94 -3.70
CA ASN A 7 -22.04 10.88 -3.49
C ASN A 7 -21.98 11.27 -2.00
N PRO A 8 -20.79 11.21 -1.35
CA PRO A 8 -19.50 10.79 -1.92
C PRO A 8 -19.42 9.26 -2.12
N ARG A 9 -18.55 8.82 -3.04
CA ARG A 9 -18.21 7.40 -3.27
C ARG A 9 -16.76 7.30 -3.74
N GLY A 10 -16.08 6.20 -3.43
CA GLY A 10 -14.70 5.96 -3.85
C GLY A 10 -13.66 6.33 -2.79
N PHE A 11 -12.52 6.86 -3.22
CA PHE A 11 -11.35 7.07 -2.37
C PHE A 11 -11.54 8.20 -1.37
N CYS A 12 -11.02 8.00 -0.16
CA CYS A 12 -10.81 9.06 0.81
C CYS A 12 -9.36 9.56 0.74
N ALA A 13 -9.07 10.70 1.36
CA ALA A 13 -7.74 11.29 1.37
C ALA A 13 -6.65 10.36 1.94
N GLY A 14 -6.99 9.48 2.89
CA GLY A 14 -6.06 8.51 3.47
C GLY A 14 -5.66 7.40 2.49
N VAL A 15 -6.64 6.88 1.74
CA VAL A 15 -6.41 5.88 0.69
C VAL A 15 -5.55 6.46 -0.44
N ASP A 16 -5.91 7.65 -0.90
CA ASP A 16 -5.18 8.36 -1.97
C ASP A 16 -3.71 8.58 -1.58
N ARG A 17 -3.49 9.10 -0.37
CA ARG A 17 -2.13 9.31 0.18
C ARG A 17 -1.34 8.00 0.31
N ALA A 18 -1.96 6.91 0.76
CA ALA A 18 -1.25 5.65 0.98
C ALA A 18 -0.78 5.03 -0.34
N ILE A 19 -1.63 5.05 -1.37
CA ILE A 19 -1.29 4.58 -2.72
C ILE A 19 -0.16 5.44 -3.30
N GLU A 20 -0.25 6.76 -3.15
CA GLU A 20 0.75 7.70 -3.66
C GLU A 20 2.13 7.52 -3.03
N ILE A 21 2.20 7.18 -1.73
CA ILE A 21 3.47 6.89 -1.05
C ILE A 21 4.17 5.69 -1.70
N VAL A 22 3.44 4.61 -2.02
CA VAL A 22 4.03 3.43 -2.67
C VAL A 22 4.45 3.75 -4.09
N ASN A 23 3.62 4.45 -4.86
CA ASN A 23 3.95 4.89 -6.22
C ASN A 23 5.23 5.70 -6.27
N ARG A 24 5.33 6.74 -5.42
CA ARG A 24 6.51 7.61 -5.37
C ARG A 24 7.75 6.87 -4.91
N ALA A 25 7.61 5.91 -3.98
CA ALA A 25 8.75 5.10 -3.57
C ALA A 25 9.27 4.25 -4.74
N LEU A 26 8.38 3.62 -5.50
CA LEU A 26 8.73 2.86 -6.70
C LEU A 26 9.39 3.75 -7.77
N GLU A 27 8.94 4.98 -7.95
CA GLU A 27 9.51 5.93 -8.91
C GLU A 27 10.88 6.47 -8.51
N VAL A 28 11.06 6.82 -7.23
CA VAL A 28 12.29 7.45 -6.73
C VAL A 28 13.39 6.42 -6.47
N PHE A 29 13.05 5.27 -5.92
CA PHE A 29 14.02 4.28 -5.46
C PHE A 29 14.09 3.03 -6.35
N GLY A 30 13.11 2.84 -7.25
CA GLY A 30 12.98 1.63 -8.05
C GLY A 30 12.44 0.44 -7.25
N PRO A 31 12.05 -0.64 -7.93
CA PRO A 31 11.66 -1.90 -7.28
C PRO A 31 12.88 -2.69 -6.79
N PRO A 32 12.73 -3.54 -5.75
CA PRO A 32 11.49 -3.80 -5.02
C PRO A 32 11.23 -2.79 -3.89
N ILE A 33 9.95 -2.49 -3.66
CA ILE A 33 9.49 -1.76 -2.47
C ILE A 33 8.63 -2.68 -1.62
N TYR A 34 8.99 -2.87 -0.35
CA TYR A 34 8.24 -3.73 0.55
C TYR A 34 7.12 -2.96 1.22
N VAL A 35 5.96 -3.60 1.38
CA VAL A 35 4.80 -3.04 2.08
C VAL A 35 4.32 -4.05 3.11
N ARG A 36 4.24 -3.64 4.38
CA ARG A 36 3.68 -4.49 5.43
C ARG A 36 2.15 -4.46 5.37
N HIS A 37 1.58 -5.62 5.09
CA HIS A 37 0.20 -5.88 4.72
C HIS A 37 -0.23 -5.11 3.47
N GLU A 38 -1.43 -5.39 2.97
CA GLU A 38 -2.01 -4.61 1.88
C GLU A 38 -2.09 -3.12 2.26
N VAL A 39 -1.63 -2.25 1.35
CA VAL A 39 -1.63 -0.80 1.56
C VAL A 39 -3.05 -0.26 1.80
N VAL A 40 -4.02 -0.86 1.09
CA VAL A 40 -5.47 -0.72 1.22
C VAL A 40 -6.14 -2.04 0.82
N HIS A 41 -7.31 -2.35 1.40
CA HIS A 41 -8.05 -3.59 1.07
C HIS A 41 -8.82 -3.48 -0.26
N ASN A 42 -8.09 -3.38 -1.36
CA ASN A 42 -8.64 -3.38 -2.71
C ASN A 42 -7.74 -4.20 -3.63
N LYS A 43 -8.23 -5.37 -4.06
CA LYS A 43 -7.48 -6.31 -4.89
C LYS A 43 -6.93 -5.67 -6.18
N PHE A 44 -7.70 -4.80 -6.84
CA PHE A 44 -7.25 -4.15 -8.07
C PHE A 44 -6.03 -3.25 -7.81
N VAL A 45 -6.07 -2.47 -6.73
CA VAL A 45 -4.96 -1.60 -6.32
C VAL A 45 -3.73 -2.42 -5.92
N VAL A 46 -3.91 -3.48 -5.14
CA VAL A 46 -2.81 -4.33 -4.66
C VAL A 46 -2.12 -5.03 -5.83
N GLU A 47 -2.88 -5.58 -6.78
CA GLU A 47 -2.31 -6.26 -7.96
C GLU A 47 -1.61 -5.28 -8.91
N ASP A 48 -2.13 -4.06 -9.10
CA ASP A 48 -1.45 -3.01 -9.87
C ASP A 48 -0.08 -2.67 -9.28
N LEU A 49 -0.02 -2.41 -7.96
CA LEU A 49 1.23 -2.12 -7.27
C LEU A 49 2.21 -3.32 -7.30
N ARG A 50 1.71 -4.55 -7.14
CA ARG A 50 2.54 -5.78 -7.32
C ARG A 50 3.16 -5.85 -8.69
N SER A 51 2.37 -5.59 -9.74
CA SER A 51 2.84 -5.63 -11.13
C SER A 51 3.96 -4.62 -11.41
N ARG A 52 4.02 -3.54 -10.61
CA ARG A 52 5.04 -2.48 -10.68
C ARG A 52 6.24 -2.72 -9.76
N GLY A 53 6.24 -3.81 -8.99
CA GLY A 53 7.36 -4.23 -8.14
C GLY A 53 7.21 -3.93 -6.65
N ALA A 54 5.99 -3.64 -6.17
CA ALA A 54 5.70 -3.67 -4.74
C ALA A 54 5.59 -5.12 -4.24
N ILE A 55 6.22 -5.43 -3.11
CA ILE A 55 6.17 -6.74 -2.46
C ILE A 55 5.40 -6.59 -1.15
N PHE A 56 4.27 -7.26 -1.05
CA PHE A 56 3.43 -7.25 0.15
C PHE A 56 3.80 -8.42 1.05
N VAL A 57 4.13 -8.13 2.31
CA VAL A 57 4.51 -9.12 3.33
C VAL A 57 3.58 -9.04 4.52
N GLU A 58 3.44 -10.13 5.26
CA GLU A 58 2.68 -10.15 6.51
C GLU A 58 3.57 -9.63 7.66
N GLU A 59 4.79 -10.14 7.75
CA GLU A 59 5.71 -9.83 8.85
C GLU A 59 7.03 -9.24 8.38
N LEU A 60 7.69 -8.52 9.29
CA LEU A 60 8.93 -7.80 8.99
C LEU A 60 10.15 -8.70 8.83
N ASP A 61 10.13 -9.90 9.40
CA ASP A 61 11.17 -10.91 9.21
C ASP A 61 11.23 -11.48 7.78
N GLN A 62 10.19 -11.21 6.97
CA GLN A 62 10.13 -11.54 5.55
C GLN A 62 10.82 -10.49 4.67
N VAL A 63 11.25 -9.37 5.25
CA VAL A 63 11.91 -8.26 4.57
C VAL A 63 13.43 -8.39 4.75
N PRO A 64 14.24 -8.31 3.68
CA PRO A 64 15.69 -8.22 3.80
C PRO A 64 16.14 -6.98 4.58
N ASP A 65 17.32 -7.04 5.19
CA ASP A 65 17.94 -5.88 5.82
C ASP A 65 18.24 -4.77 4.79
N ASP A 66 18.29 -3.51 5.26
CA ASP A 66 18.68 -2.32 4.50
C ASP A 66 17.82 -2.01 3.25
N VAL A 67 16.55 -2.46 3.22
CA VAL A 67 15.58 -2.12 2.16
C VAL A 67 14.45 -1.21 2.66
N ILE A 68 13.73 -0.61 1.71
CA ILE A 68 12.60 0.28 2.02
C ILE A 68 11.35 -0.54 2.35
N VAL A 69 10.76 -0.26 3.52
CA VAL A 69 9.47 -0.79 3.95
C VAL A 69 8.47 0.34 4.17
N ILE A 70 7.26 0.17 3.65
CA ILE A 70 6.11 1.06 3.87
C ILE A 70 5.09 0.34 4.75
N PHE A 71 4.63 1.00 5.82
CA PHE A 71 3.49 0.52 6.60
C PHE A 71 2.16 0.92 5.94
N SER A 72 1.17 0.03 5.98
CA SER A 72 -0.16 0.27 5.38
C SER A 72 -0.93 1.43 6.04
N ALA A 73 -2.00 1.87 5.37
CA ALA A 73 -2.87 2.96 5.84
C ALA A 73 -3.57 2.64 7.19
N HIS A 74 -3.63 1.37 7.58
CA HIS A 74 -4.31 0.90 8.78
C HIS A 74 -3.49 1.09 10.06
N GLY A 75 -2.20 1.43 9.92
CA GLY A 75 -1.27 1.59 11.02
C GLY A 75 -0.65 0.27 11.48
N VAL A 76 0.27 0.38 12.44
CA VAL A 76 0.99 -0.74 13.05
C VAL A 76 1.13 -0.52 14.56
N SER A 77 1.38 -1.60 15.31
CA SER A 77 1.65 -1.50 16.75
C SER A 77 3.03 -0.90 17.02
N GLN A 78 3.27 -0.43 18.24
CA GLN A 78 4.60 0.07 18.64
C GLN A 78 5.67 -1.04 18.56
N ALA A 79 5.33 -2.26 18.92
CA ALA A 79 6.24 -3.42 18.86
C ALA A 79 6.70 -3.74 17.42
N VAL A 80 5.90 -3.39 16.41
CA VAL A 80 6.28 -3.54 14.99
C VAL A 80 7.14 -2.37 14.51
N ARG A 81 7.02 -1.20 15.13
CA ARG A 81 7.73 0.02 14.71
C ARG A 81 9.18 0.07 15.20
N THR A 82 9.48 -0.64 16.28
CA THR A 82 10.80 -0.69 16.95
C THR A 82 11.71 -1.73 16.34
#